data_AF-A0A0C9T5T3-F1
#
_entry.id   AF-A0A0C9T5T3-F1
#
_cell.length_a   1.000
_cell.length_b   1.000
_cell.length_c   1.000
_cell.angle_alpha   90.00
_cell.angle_beta   90.00
_cell.angle_gamma   90.00
#
_symmetry.space_group_name_H-M   'P 1'
#
loop_
_entity.id
_entity.type
_entity.pdbx_description
1 polymer ?
#
loop_
_entity_poly.entity_id
_entity_poly.type
_entity_poly.pdbx_seq_one_letter_code
_entity_poly.pdbx_strand_id
1 'polypeptide(L)' 'GFFKAHRDTPKSEQHLGTLIVGLPSAFTGDSLRFSHKEREHVIDWSDIMSKFQEKNTIPWAFLFSDVEHEVLP' A
#
# COMPACT_ATOMS: atom_id res chain seq x y z
N GLY A 1 10.56 -5.08 5.01
CA GLY A 1 11.33 -3.83 5.04
C GLY A 1 10.37 -2.66 5.10
N PHE A 2 10.63 -1.65 5.93
CA PHE A 2 9.61 -0.65 6.27
C PHE A 2 9.77 0.70 5.56
N PHE A 3 8.70 1.47 5.52
CA PHE A 3 8.69 2.86 5.08
C PHE A 3 7.86 3.66 6.08
N LYS A 4 8.41 4.74 6.64
CA LYS A 4 7.75 5.49 7.72
C LYS A 4 6.50 6.23 7.24
N ALA A 5 5.59 6.52 8.18
CA ALA A 5 4.43 7.37 7.94
C ALA A 5 4.82 8.67 7.23
N HIS A 6 4.17 8.92 6.09
CA HIS A 6 4.36 10.09 5.27
C HIS A 6 3.16 10.34 4.35
N ARG A 7 3.08 11.55 3.82
CA ARG A 7 2.31 11.85 2.61
C ARG A 7 3.29 12.00 1.46
N ASP A 8 2.89 11.53 0.28
CA ASP A 8 3.69 11.73 -0.91
C ASP A 8 3.78 13.22 -1.25
N THR A 9 4.95 13.63 -1.74
CA THR A 9 5.12 15.00 -2.22
C THR A 9 4.43 15.15 -3.58
N PRO A 10 3.45 16.06 -3.74
CA PRO A 10 2.81 16.31 -5.04
C PRO A 10 3.85 16.61 -6.12
N LYS A 11 3.71 16.00 -7.31
CA LYS A 11 4.62 16.23 -8.45
C LYS A 11 4.06 17.25 -9.45
N SER A 12 2.77 17.57 -9.34
CA SER A 12 2.06 18.59 -10.10
C SER A 12 0.71 18.90 -9.43
N GLU A 13 0.05 19.98 -9.86
CA GLU A 13 -1.34 20.31 -9.49
C GLU A 13 -2.35 19.22 -9.88
N GLN A 14 -1.97 18.34 -10.81
CA GLN A 14 -2.81 17.24 -11.31
C GLN A 14 -2.51 15.92 -10.59
N HIS A 15 -1.60 15.92 -9.61
CA HIS A 15 -1.27 14.71 -8.87
C HIS A 15 -2.41 14.35 -7.90
N LEU A 16 -3.27 13.44 -8.35
CA LEU A 16 -4.43 12.98 -7.58
C LEU A 16 -4.03 12.09 -6.39
N GLY A 17 -2.97 11.30 -6.54
CA GLY A 17 -2.52 10.36 -5.52
C GLY A 17 -1.69 9.21 -6.10
N THR A 18 -1.50 8.19 -5.27
CA THR A 18 -0.53 7.12 -5.49
C THR A 18 -1.23 5.77 -5.71
N LEU A 19 -0.83 5.06 -6.77
CA LEU A 19 -1.21 3.68 -7.02
C LEU A 19 -0.08 2.75 -6.53
N ILE A 20 -0.41 1.88 -5.58
CA ILE A 20 0.49 0.88 -5.02
C ILE A 20 0.10 -0.48 -5.62
N VAL A 21 1.08 -1.19 -6.17
CA VAL A 21 0.90 -2.51 -6.78
C VAL A 21 1.79 -3.52 -6.09
N GLY A 22 1.21 -4.60 -5.55
CA GLY A 22 1.96 -5.71 -4.99
C GLY A 22 2.52 -6.59 -6.10
N LEU A 23 3.85 -6.63 -6.25
CA LEU A 23 4.50 -7.49 -7.23
C LEU A 23 4.54 -8.95 -6.75
N PRO A 24 4.54 -9.94 -7.67
CA PRO A 24 4.50 -11.36 -7.32
C PRO A 24 5.77 -11.82 -6.59
N SER A 25 5.73 -11.75 -5.26
CA SER A 25 6.78 -12.21 -4.38
C SER A 25 6.16 -12.65 -3.07
N ALA A 26 6.53 -13.83 -2.57
CA ALA A 26 6.11 -14.24 -1.23
C ALA A 26 6.89 -13.41 -0.20
N PHE A 27 6.18 -12.86 0.78
CA PHE A 27 6.75 -12.13 1.91
C PHE A 27 5.85 -12.26 3.14
N THR A 28 6.37 -11.86 4.29
CA THR A 28 5.65 -11.78 5.56
C THR A 28 5.95 -10.43 6.21
N GLY A 29 4.97 -9.82 6.89
CA GLY A 29 5.10 -8.45 7.40
C GLY A 29 4.74 -7.43 6.32
N ASP A 30 5.30 -6.22 6.41
CA ASP A 30 5.19 -5.18 5.37
C ASP A 30 3.74 -4.78 5.04
N SER A 31 2.87 -4.79 6.05
CA SER A 31 1.48 -4.37 5.89
C SER A 31 1.41 -2.89 5.54
N LEU A 32 0.59 -2.57 4.54
CA LEU A 32 0.28 -1.20 4.15
C LEU A 32 -0.69 -0.62 5.18
N ARG A 33 -0.24 0.39 5.92
CA ARG A 33 -1.10 1.16 6.82
C ARG A 33 -1.33 2.54 6.24
N PHE A 34 -2.58 3.00 6.29
CA PHE A 34 -2.94 4.35 5.84
C PHE A 34 -4.04 4.95 6.71
N SER A 35 -4.02 6.27 6.82
CA SER A 35 -4.99 7.02 7.63
C SER A 35 -5.60 8.19 6.84
N HIS A 36 -6.91 8.34 6.95
CA HIS A 36 -7.66 9.46 6.37
C HIS A 36 -8.81 9.85 7.28
N LYS A 37 -8.91 11.14 7.64
CA LYS A 37 -10.00 11.70 8.46
C LYS A 37 -10.30 10.85 9.71
N GLU A 38 -9.27 10.62 10.53
CA GLU A 38 -9.34 9.86 11.79
C GLU A 38 -9.65 8.37 11.66
N ARG A 39 -9.73 7.84 10.43
CA ARG A 39 -9.85 6.40 10.18
C ARG A 39 -8.50 5.84 9.81
N GLU A 40 -8.12 4.76 10.47
CA GLU A 40 -6.94 3.98 10.16
C GLU A 40 -7.35 2.67 9.49
N HIS A 41 -6.59 2.27 8.47
CA HIS A 41 -6.73 1.01 7.78
C HIS A 41 -5.37 0.33 7.70
N VAL A 42 -5.35 -0.98 7.91
CA VAL A 42 -4.18 -1.83 7.74
C VAL A 42 -4.55 -2.94 6.80
N ILE A 43 -3.76 -3.14 5.75
CA ILE A 43 -3.96 -4.21 4.78
C ILE A 43 -2.69 -5.08 4.75
N ASP A 44 -2.87 -6.35 5.05
CA ASP A 44 -1.85 -7.38 4.87
C ASP A 44 -2.08 -8.09 3.53
N TRP A 45 -1.07 -8.07 2.68
CA TRP A 45 -1.08 -8.70 1.35
C TRP A 45 -0.33 -10.03 1.30
N SER A 46 0.30 -10.45 2.40
CA SER A 46 1.15 -11.66 2.44
C SER A 46 0.39 -12.91 1.98
N ASP A 47 -0.86 -13.11 2.43
CA ASP A 47 -1.66 -14.28 2.03
C ASP A 47 -1.97 -14.29 0.53
N ILE A 48 -2.39 -13.15 -0.03
CA ILE A 48 -2.69 -13.02 -1.47
C ILE A 48 -1.43 -13.31 -2.29
N MET A 49 -0.29 -12.79 -1.85
CA MET A 49 0.97 -12.92 -2.58
C MET A 49 1.58 -14.30 -2.47
N SER A 50 1.42 -14.98 -1.33
CA SER A 50 1.81 -16.38 -1.18
C SER A 50 1.07 -17.32 -2.15
N LYS A 51 -0.16 -16.97 -2.54
CA LYS A 51 -1.03 -17.75 -3.43
C LYS A 51 -1.04 -17.25 -4.88
N PHE A 52 -0.11 -16.36 -5.25
CA PHE A 52 -0.06 -15.80 -6.60
C PHE A 52 0.05 -16.89 -7.67
N GLN A 53 0.86 -17.92 -7.46
CA GLN A 53 1.04 -19.01 -8.44
C GLN A 53 -0.25 -19.81 -8.70
N GLU A 54 -1.15 -19.87 -7.72
CA GLU A 54 -2.42 -20.61 -7.83
C GLU A 54 -3.53 -19.74 -8.44
N LYS A 55 -3.62 -18.48 -8.01
CA LYS A 55 -4.76 -17.60 -8.33
C LYS A 55 -4.48 -16.62 -9.45
N ASN A 56 -3.21 -16.36 -9.77
CA ASN A 56 -2.77 -15.36 -10.73
C ASN A 56 -3.35 -13.96 -10.47
N THR A 57 -3.46 -13.59 -9.19
CA THR A 57 -4.04 -12.30 -8.73
C THR A 57 -3.00 -11.45 -8.02
N ILE A 58 -2.95 -10.16 -8.34
CA ILE A 58 -2.11 -9.16 -7.63
C ILE A 58 -2.98 -8.19 -6.83
N PRO A 59 -2.59 -7.84 -5.59
CA PRO A 59 -3.26 -6.80 -4.83
C PRO A 59 -2.79 -5.42 -5.30
N TRP A 60 -3.67 -4.45 -5.18
CA TRP A 60 -3.35 -3.05 -5.45
C TRP A 60 -4.19 -2.17 -4.52
N ALA A 61 -3.71 -0.94 -4.30
CA ALA A 61 -4.45 0.09 -3.60
C ALA A 61 -4.20 1.45 -4.27
N PHE A 62 -5.21 2.30 -4.30
CA PHE A 62 -5.07 3.70 -4.69
C PHE A 62 -5.35 4.59 -3.49
N LEU A 63 -4.42 5.49 -3.19
CA LEU A 63 -4.53 6.46 -2.10
C LEU A 63 -4.54 7.86 -2.69
N PHE A 64 -5.47 8.71 -2.26
CA PHE A 64 -5.44 10.14 -2.61
C PHE A 64 -4.22 10.82 -2.00
N SER A 65 -3.76 11.92 -2.60
CA SER A 65 -2.52 12.62 -2.21
C SER A 65 -2.53 13.22 -0.80
N ASP A 66 -3.71 13.37 -0.18
CA ASP A 66 -3.86 13.84 1.20
C ASP A 66 -3.79 12.70 2.25
N VAL A 67 -3.72 11.45 1.81
CA VAL A 67 -3.65 10.27 2.68
C VAL A 67 -2.23 10.06 3.20
N GLU A 68 -2.11 9.98 4.52
CA GLU A 68 -0.85 9.55 5.16
C GLU A 68 -0.77 8.02 5.15
N HIS A 69 0.38 7.48 4.79
CA HIS A 69 0.58 6.04 4.67
C HIS A 69 2.00 5.60 5.00
N GLU A 70 2.15 4.32 5.29
CA GLU A 70 3.41 3.69 5.66
C GLU A 70 3.41 2.19 5.35
N VAL A 71 4.60 1.61 5.33
CA VAL A 71 4.80 0.15 5.27
C VAL A 71 5.36 -0.26 6.63
N LEU A 72 4.59 -1.06 7.37
CA LEU A 72 5.00 -1.57 8.68
C LEU A 72 6.19 -2.55 8.56
N PRO A 73 6.92 -2.84 9.64
CA PRO A 73 8.03 -3.79 9.62
C PRO A 73 7.64 -5.25 9.32
#